data_AF-A0A5E4HXI6-F1
#
_entry.id   AF-A0A5E4HXI6-F1
#
_cell.length_a   1.000
_cell.length_b   1.000
_cell.length_c   1.000
_cell.angle_alpha   90.00
_cell.angle_beta   90.00
_cell.angle_gamma   90.00
#
_symmetry.space_group_name_H-M   'P 1'
#
loop_
_entity.id
_entity.type
_entity.pdbx_description
1 polymer ?
#
loop_
_entity_poly.entity_id
_entity_poly.type
_entity_poly.pdbx_seq_one_letter_code
_entity_poly.pdbx_strand_id
1 'polypeptide(L)'
;MAIIRKKELNGLAPAALSAKLVDVRRELNTERGLIKSGGRSSNPGKIKELRRTIARILTKLGQKASMLPGKKMTGAAAKTAHAAPAKPAGAAPKKNEVKISA
;
A
#
# COMPACT_ATOMS: atom_id res chain seq x y z
N MET A 1 10.32 -6.25 11.53
CA MET A 1 10.13 -7.14 10.36
C MET A 1 9.11 -8.21 10.73
N ALA A 2 7.87 -8.07 10.28
CA ALA A 2 6.80 -9.03 10.56
C ALA A 2 6.65 -10.03 9.40
N ILE A 3 7.44 -11.11 9.42
CA ILE A 3 7.24 -12.24 8.50
C ILE A 3 6.07 -13.07 9.03
N ILE A 4 4.88 -12.89 8.46
CA ILE A 4 3.77 -13.80 8.78
C ILE A 4 3.99 -15.12 8.05
N ARG A 5 4.15 -16.20 8.82
CA ARG A 5 4.31 -17.55 8.28
C ARG A 5 2.96 -18.10 7.82
N LYS A 6 2.98 -19.04 6.86
CA LYS A 6 1.75 -19.66 6.34
C LYS A 6 0.86 -20.26 7.45
N LYS A 7 1.46 -20.84 8.48
CA LYS A 7 0.76 -21.45 9.62
C LYS A 7 -0.05 -20.40 10.40
N GLU A 8 0.55 -19.25 10.67
CA GLU A 8 -0.09 -18.13 11.37
C GLU A 8 -1.24 -17.53 10.56
N LEU A 9 -1.12 -17.48 9.23
CA LEU A 9 -2.21 -16.98 8.37
C LEU A 9 -3.46 -17.87 8.38
N ASN A 10 -3.31 -19.18 8.60
CA ASN A 10 -4.44 -20.11 8.63
C ASN A 10 -5.27 -19.97 9.92
N GLY A 11 -4.64 -19.60 11.04
CA GLY A 11 -5.30 -19.45 12.33
C GLY A 11 -6.05 -18.12 12.53
N LEU A 12 -5.98 -17.20 11.56
CA LEU A 12 -6.56 -15.87 11.69
C LEU A 12 -7.96 -15.78 11.09
N ALA A 13 -8.83 -15.05 11.77
CA ALA A 13 -10.14 -14.66 11.26
C ALA A 13 -9.99 -13.74 10.02
N PRO A 14 -10.97 -13.74 9.09
CA PRO A 14 -10.91 -12.90 7.89
C PRO A 14 -10.83 -11.39 8.22
N ALA A 15 -11.49 -10.94 9.28
CA ALA A 15 -11.37 -9.56 9.77
C ALA A 15 -9.94 -9.24 10.25
N ALA A 16 -9.31 -10.16 10.99
CA ALA A 16 -7.92 -9.99 11.44
C ALA A 16 -6.93 -10.01 10.25
N LEU A 17 -7.19 -10.80 9.22
CA LEU A 17 -6.39 -10.82 7.99
C LEU A 17 -6.47 -9.49 7.24
N SER A 18 -7.66 -8.88 7.14
CA SER A 18 -7.83 -7.58 6.48
C SER A 18 -7.16 -6.44 7.27
N ALA A 19 -7.27 -6.43 8.60
CA ALA A 19 -6.55 -5.48 9.45
C ALA A 19 -5.03 -5.57 9.23
N LYS A 20 -4.46 -6.78 9.31
CA LYS A 20 -3.03 -7.01 9.06
C LYS A 20 -2.59 -6.60 7.65
N LEU A 21 -3.46 -6.78 6.66
CA LEU A 21 -3.17 -6.35 5.29
C LEU A 21 -3.03 -4.83 5.18
N VAL A 22 -3.80 -4.05 5.95
CA VAL A 22 -3.64 -2.59 6.03
C VAL A 22 -2.30 -2.23 6.63
N ASP A 23 -1.90 -2.89 7.73
CA ASP A 23 -0.63 -2.62 8.39
C ASP A 23 0.58 -2.92 7.50
N VAL A 24 0.59 -4.08 6.82
CA VAL A 24 1.67 -4.46 5.91
C VAL A 24 1.75 -3.51 4.71
N ARG A 25 0.61 -2.98 4.23
CA ARG A 25 0.58 -1.96 3.16
C ARG A 25 1.14 -0.62 3.63
N ARG A 26 0.83 -0.21 4.87
CA ARG A 26 1.39 1.02 5.47
C ARG A 26 2.91 0.93 5.55
N GLU A 27 3.44 -0.17 6.08
CA GLU A 27 4.89 -0.39 6.17
C GLU A 27 5.55 -0.36 4.79
N LEU A 28 4.92 -0.99 3.80
CA LEU A 28 5.41 -0.98 2.41
C LEU A 28 5.45 0.43 1.82
N ASN A 29 4.43 1.25 2.09
CA ASN A 29 4.38 2.62 1.60
C ASN A 29 5.47 3.48 2.23
N THR A 30 5.75 3.31 3.52
CA THR A 30 6.86 4.01 4.20
C THR A 30 8.21 3.66 3.56
N GLU A 31 8.48 2.37 3.34
CA GLU A 31 9.72 1.93 2.67
C GLU A 31 9.84 2.47 1.24
N ARG A 32 8.73 2.54 0.50
CA ARG A 32 8.70 3.18 -0.82
C ARG A 32 8.97 4.68 -0.75
N GLY A 33 8.41 5.37 0.25
CA GLY A 33 8.66 6.80 0.48
C GLY A 33 10.13 7.08 0.79
N LEU A 34 10.77 6.24 1.61
CA LEU A 34 12.19 6.28 1.89
C LEU A 34 13.04 6.13 0.62
N ILE A 35 12.77 5.11 -0.21
CA ILE A 35 13.49 4.95 -1.48
C ILE A 35 13.28 6.15 -2.40
N LYS A 36 12.05 6.66 -2.47
CA LYS A 36 11.70 7.76 -3.37
C LYS A 36 12.31 9.09 -2.95
N SER A 37 12.57 9.28 -1.66
CA SER A 37 13.30 10.44 -1.12
C SER A 37 14.82 10.31 -1.26
N GLY A 38 15.32 9.23 -1.87
CA GLY A 38 16.76 8.97 -2.03
C GLY A 38 17.40 8.29 -0.82
N GLY A 39 16.59 7.91 0.18
CA GLY A 39 17.04 7.12 1.31
C GLY A 39 17.31 5.66 0.94
N ARG A 40 18.21 5.01 1.68
CA ARG A 40 18.48 3.58 1.55
C ARG A 40 17.59 2.81 2.53
N SER A 41 16.93 1.75 2.05
CA SER A 41 16.26 0.83 2.97
C SER A 41 17.30 0.12 3.83
N SER A 42 17.08 0.09 5.15
CA SER A 42 17.96 -0.58 6.11
C SER A 42 18.10 -2.08 5.80
N ASN A 43 17.11 -2.70 5.15
CA ASN A 43 17.17 -4.08 4.69
C ASN A 43 16.72 -4.17 3.21
N PRO A 44 17.61 -4.51 2.26
CA PRO A 44 17.26 -4.59 0.85
C PRO A 44 16.17 -5.62 0.53
N GLY A 45 16.01 -6.65 1.37
CA GLY A 45 14.98 -7.69 1.20
C GLY A 45 13.58 -7.28 1.64
N LYS A 46 13.45 -6.21 2.43
CA LYS A 46 12.22 -5.87 3.15
C LYS A 46 11.03 -5.62 2.22
N ILE A 47 11.23 -4.90 1.13
CA ILE A 47 10.17 -4.63 0.15
C ILE A 47 9.67 -5.91 -0.51
N LYS A 48 10.58 -6.81 -0.88
CA LYS A 48 10.25 -8.09 -1.51
C LYS A 48 9.41 -8.94 -0.55
N GLU A 49 9.75 -8.93 0.72
CA GLU A 49 9.03 -9.67 1.75
C GLU A 49 7.64 -9.09 2.04
N LEU A 50 7.52 -7.77 2.22
CA LEU A 50 6.22 -7.11 2.42
C LEU A 50 5.27 -7.41 1.25
N ARG A 51 5.76 -7.37 0.00
CA ARG A 51 4.98 -7.78 -1.18
C ARG A 51 4.53 -9.24 -1.10
N ARG A 52 5.42 -10.15 -0.67
CA ARG A 52 5.12 -11.58 -0.52
C ARG A 52 4.06 -11.81 0.56
N THR A 53 4.14 -11.08 1.68
CA THR A 53 3.17 -11.16 2.78
C THR A 53 1.79 -10.67 2.34
N ILE A 54 1.70 -9.54 1.63
CA ILE A 54 0.43 -9.05 1.05
C ILE A 54 -0.18 -10.10 0.13
N ALA A 55 0.62 -10.68 -0.78
CA ALA A 55 0.13 -11.72 -1.70
C ALA A 55 -0.42 -12.93 -0.94
N ARG A 56 0.26 -13.41 0.11
CA ARG A 56 -0.20 -14.54 0.94
C ARG A 56 -1.52 -14.24 1.65
N ILE A 57 -1.69 -13.04 2.20
CA ILE A 57 -2.93 -12.63 2.86
C ILE A 57 -4.08 -12.59 1.84
N LEU A 58 -3.86 -11.98 0.69
CA LEU A 58 -4.85 -11.92 -0.39
C LEU A 58 -5.24 -13.31 -0.89
N THR A 59 -4.28 -14.21 -1.08
CA THR A 59 -4.57 -15.61 -1.44
C THR A 59 -5.45 -16.28 -0.39
N LYS A 60 -5.20 -16.05 0.90
CA LYS A 60 -6.01 -16.65 1.98
C LYS A 60 -7.43 -16.11 2.02
N LEU A 61 -7.61 -14.81 1.81
CA LEU A 61 -8.93 -14.19 1.67
C LEU A 61 -9.65 -14.74 0.43
N GLY A 62 -8.95 -14.88 -0.70
CA GLY A 62 -9.49 -15.46 -1.93
C GLY A 62 -9.87 -16.94 -1.79
N GLN A 63 -9.05 -17.76 -1.14
CA GLN A 63 -9.35 -19.18 -0.87
C GLN A 63 -10.61 -19.35 -0.03
N LYS A 64 -10.81 -18.52 1.00
CA LYS A 64 -12.04 -18.52 1.80
C LYS A 64 -13.25 -18.13 0.95
N ALA A 65 -13.10 -17.19 0.01
CA ALA A 65 -14.18 -16.76 -0.88
C ALA A 65 -14.52 -17.81 -1.95
N SER A 66 -13.53 -18.53 -2.49
CA SER A 66 -13.72 -19.57 -3.52
C SER A 66 -14.28 -20.88 -2.98
N MET A 67 -14.16 -21.13 -1.67
CA MET A 67 -14.81 -22.27 -1.01
C MET A 67 -16.32 -22.07 -0.80
N LEU A 68 -16.83 -20.85 -0.96
CA LEU A 68 -18.29 -20.63 -1.04
C LEU A 68 -18.75 -20.98 -2.47
N PRO A 69 -19.70 -21.93 -2.63
CA PRO A 69 -20.20 -22.30 -3.95
C PRO A 69 -20.96 -21.10 -4.56
N GLY A 70 -20.41 -20.48 -5.61
CA GLY A 70 -21.15 -19.49 -6.41
C GLY A 70 -20.38 -18.32 -7.00
N LYS A 71 -19.16 -17.97 -6.55
CA LYS A 71 -18.41 -16.85 -7.14
C LYS A 71 -17.46 -17.34 -8.23
N LYS A 72 -17.99 -17.64 -9.42
CA LYS A 72 -17.15 -17.74 -10.64
C LYS A 72 -16.38 -16.43 -10.78
N MET A 73 -15.06 -16.51 -10.93
CA MET A 73 -14.22 -15.39 -11.36
C MET A 73 -14.67 -14.99 -12.76
N THR A 74 -15.60 -14.04 -12.88
CA THR A 74 -15.78 -13.30 -14.11
C THR A 74 -14.49 -12.51 -14.30
N GLY A 75 -13.68 -12.94 -15.28
CA GLY A 75 -12.63 -12.09 -15.81
C GLY A 75 -13.24 -10.75 -16.23
N ALA A 76 -12.47 -9.68 -16.00
CA ALA A 76 -12.77 -8.29 -16.33
C ALA A 76 -13.80 -7.56 -15.45
N ALA A 77 -13.30 -6.72 -14.53
CA ALA A 77 -13.76 -5.34 -14.30
C ALA A 77 -13.07 -4.72 -13.07
N ALA A 78 -11.95 -4.02 -13.30
CA ALA A 78 -11.53 -2.84 -12.51
C ALA A 78 -10.33 -2.15 -13.18
N LYS A 79 -10.46 -1.81 -14.47
CA LYS A 79 -9.83 -0.58 -14.98
C LYS A 79 -10.72 0.55 -14.49
N THR A 80 -10.35 1.21 -13.38
CA THR A 80 -10.55 2.64 -13.07
C THR A 80 -10.17 2.92 -11.61
N ALA A 81 -9.56 4.08 -11.38
CA ALA A 81 -9.38 4.76 -10.10
C ALA A 81 -8.28 4.24 -9.14
N HIS A 82 -7.02 4.33 -9.56
CA HIS A 82 -6.10 5.12 -8.71
C HIS A 82 -6.06 6.51 -9.32
N ALA A 83 -6.98 7.35 -8.83
CA ALA A 83 -6.85 8.80 -8.98
C ALA A 83 -5.45 9.18 -8.49
N ALA A 84 -4.77 9.98 -9.31
CA ALA A 84 -3.51 10.60 -8.96
C ALA A 84 -3.60 11.23 -7.57
N PRO A 85 -2.60 11.07 -6.68
CA PRO A 85 -2.40 12.10 -5.68
C PRO A 85 -2.03 13.35 -6.47
N ALA A 86 -2.97 14.30 -6.50
CA ALA A 86 -2.76 15.64 -7.00
C ALA A 86 -1.40 16.16 -6.48
N LYS A 87 -0.57 16.63 -7.41
CA LYS A 87 0.51 17.55 -7.06
C LYS A 87 -0.11 18.69 -6.24
N PRO A 88 0.39 19.05 -5.05
CA PRO A 88 0.34 20.44 -4.68
C PRO A 88 1.36 21.14 -5.58
N ALA A 89 0.84 21.83 -6.60
CA ALA A 89 1.56 22.82 -7.35
C ALA A 89 2.21 23.82 -6.37
N GLY A 90 3.41 24.29 -6.71
CA GLY A 90 4.13 25.26 -5.91
C GLY A 90 3.27 26.50 -5.64
N ALA A 91 3.13 26.84 -4.36
CA ALA A 91 2.71 28.15 -3.95
C ALA A 91 3.96 29.05 -3.94
N ALA A 92 4.15 29.78 -5.03
CA ALA A 92 5.03 30.95 -5.04
C ALA A 92 4.45 32.01 -4.09
N PRO A 93 5.21 32.58 -3.14
CA PRO A 93 4.77 33.78 -2.46
C PRO A 93 5.01 35.00 -3.38
N LYS A 94 3.94 35.50 -4.01
CA LYS A 94 3.89 36.90 -4.46
C LYS A 94 3.47 37.76 -3.27
N LYS A 95 4.31 38.76 -2.92
CA LYS A 95 4.07 39.98 -2.11
C LYS A 95 5.47 40.59 -1.90
N ASN A 96 5.80 41.85 -2.13
CA ASN A 96 5.07 43.06 -2.52
C ASN A 96 6.18 44.02 -3.01
N GLU A 97 6.07 44.61 -4.20
CA GLU A 97 6.95 45.73 -4.56
C GLU A 97 6.53 46.93 -3.71
N VAL A 98 7.34 47.26 -2.71
CA VAL A 98 7.23 48.55 -2.02
C VAL A 98 7.81 49.59 -2.98
N LYS A 99 6.93 50.27 -3.72
CA LYS A 99 7.28 51.55 -4.36
C LYS A 99 7.55 52.55 -3.25
N ILE A 100 8.82 52.75 -2.90
CA ILE A 100 9.28 53.93 -2.19
C ILE A 100 9.46 55.00 -3.27
N SER A 101 8.51 55.92 -3.33
CA SER A 101 8.68 57.20 -4.01
C SER A 101 9.73 58.00 -3.25
N ALA A 102 10.75 58.45 -3.96
CA ALA A 102 11.69 59.49 -3.56
C ALA A 102 11.74 60.53 -4.68
#